data_AF-W3A1M9-F1
#
_entry.id   AF-W3A1M9-F1
#
_cell.length_a   1.000
_cell.length_b   1.000
_cell.length_c   1.000
_cell.angle_alpha   90.00
_cell.angle_beta   90.00
_cell.angle_gamma   90.00
#
_symmetry.space_group_name_H-M   'P 1'
#
loop_
_entity.id
_entity.type
_entity.pdbx_description
1 polymer ?
#
loop_
_entity_poly.entity_id
_entity_poly.type
_entity_poly.pdbx_seq_one_letter_code
_entity_poly.pdbx_strand_id
1 'polypeptide(L)'
;SKNKSTRVPASMILALEEGKSLRVYDGCFTARDDTKSHVVHIPVGFCIIFRGDLIHNGMPYDVVNHRIHCYLSFRGLKWEPDV
;
A
#
# COMPACT_ATOMS: atom_id res chain seq x y z
N SER A 1 21.25 24.92 -0.44
CA SER A 1 20.64 23.65 -0.01
C SER A 1 19.29 23.50 -0.69
N LYS A 2 19.22 22.83 -1.86
CA LYS A 2 17.93 22.63 -2.54
C LYS A 2 17.21 21.51 -1.80
N ASN A 3 16.09 21.85 -1.15
CA ASN A 3 15.16 20.90 -0.53
C ASN A 3 14.97 19.69 -1.45
N LYS A 4 15.58 18.56 -1.10
CA LYS A 4 15.22 17.27 -1.69
C LYS A 4 13.80 17.02 -1.21
N SER A 5 12.80 17.33 -2.03
CA SER A 5 11.51 16.66 -1.94
C SER A 5 11.83 15.16 -1.93
N THR A 6 11.72 14.55 -0.75
CA THR A 6 11.90 13.11 -0.59
C THR A 6 10.79 12.46 -1.37
N ARG A 7 11.10 11.96 -2.57
CA ARG A 7 10.13 11.20 -3.37
C ARG A 7 9.75 9.97 -2.57
N VAL A 8 8.49 9.91 -2.17
CA VAL A 8 7.92 8.75 -1.49
C VAL A 8 7.91 7.59 -2.49
N PRO A 9 8.59 6.46 -2.23
CA PRO A 9 8.51 5.27 -3.07
C PRO A 9 7.09 4.73 -3.13
N ALA A 10 6.78 3.89 -4.12
CA ALA A 10 5.56 3.08 -4.06
C ALA A 10 5.82 1.80 -3.27
N SER A 11 4.79 1.32 -2.61
CA SER A 11 4.74 -0.04 -2.08
C SER A 11 3.88 -0.89 -3.01
N MET A 12 4.33 -2.11 -3.29
CA MET A 12 3.61 -3.08 -4.09
C MET A 12 3.44 -4.38 -3.30
N ILE A 13 2.21 -4.88 -3.20
CA ILE A 13 1.93 -6.18 -2.62
C ILE A 13 1.30 -7.07 -3.68
N LEU A 14 1.95 -8.19 -4.01
CA LEU A 14 1.46 -9.22 -4.91
C LEU A 14 0.78 -10.33 -4.09
N ALA A 15 -0.45 -10.68 -4.48
CA ALA A 15 -1.17 -11.83 -3.92
C ALA A 15 -0.75 -13.12 -4.64
N LEU A 16 -0.07 -14.00 -3.91
CA LEU A 16 0.32 -15.32 -4.42
C LEU A 16 -0.77 -16.38 -4.16
N GLU A 17 -1.61 -16.14 -3.16
CA GLU A 17 -2.61 -17.06 -2.62
C GLU A 17 -3.94 -16.33 -2.43
N GLU A 18 -5.03 -17.10 -2.35
CA GLU A 18 -6.38 -16.55 -2.14
C GLU A 18 -6.54 -15.85 -0.79
N GLY A 19 -7.61 -15.07 -0.65
CA GLY A 19 -7.95 -14.42 0.62
C GLY A 19 -7.02 -13.24 0.97
N LYS A 20 -6.15 -12.80 0.07
CA LYS A 20 -5.28 -11.64 0.33
C LYS A 20 -6.12 -10.37 0.44
N SER A 21 -6.16 -9.83 1.65
CA SER A 21 -6.72 -8.49 1.91
C SER A 21 -5.68 -7.56 2.54
N LEU A 22 -5.90 -6.26 2.43
CA LEU A 22 -5.10 -5.23 3.09
C LEU A 22 -6.04 -4.17 3.65
N ARG A 23 -5.85 -3.79 4.92
CA ARG A 23 -6.51 -2.60 5.44
C ARG A 23 -5.65 -1.39 5.12
N VAL A 24 -6.22 -0.42 4.43
CA VAL A 24 -5.63 0.89 4.15
C VAL A 24 -6.43 1.96 4.87
N TYR A 25 -5.79 3.11 5.08
CA TYR A 25 -6.44 4.28 5.67
C TYR A 25 -6.35 5.43 4.68
N ASP A 26 -7.46 5.72 4.01
CA ASP A 26 -7.45 6.59 2.83
C ASP A 26 -6.92 7.99 3.16
N GLY A 27 -5.96 8.46 2.35
CA GLY A 27 -5.30 9.75 2.56
C GLY A 27 -4.49 9.89 3.86
N CYS A 28 -4.28 8.81 4.62
CA CYS A 28 -3.56 8.85 5.90
C CYS A 28 -2.07 8.56 5.68
N PHE A 29 -1.25 9.61 5.58
CA PHE A 29 0.21 9.49 5.33
C PHE A 29 1.09 9.76 6.57
N THR A 30 0.52 10.34 7.63
CA THR A 30 1.27 10.76 8.84
C THR A 30 0.58 10.37 10.13
N ALA A 31 -0.76 10.34 10.15
CA ALA A 31 -1.57 9.94 11.28
C ALA A 31 -2.70 9.01 10.82
N ARG A 32 -3.01 8.00 11.64
CA ARG A 32 -4.09 7.05 11.40
C ARG A 32 -5.43 7.69 11.73
N ASP A 33 -6.41 7.51 10.86
CA ASP A 33 -7.82 7.88 11.08
C ASP A 33 -8.70 6.66 10.79
N ASP A 34 -9.24 6.05 11.84
CA ASP A 34 -10.04 4.83 11.71
C ASP A 34 -11.34 5.02 10.92
N THR A 35 -11.85 6.25 10.80
CA THR A 35 -13.03 6.54 9.97
C THR A 35 -12.74 6.42 8.48
N LYS A 36 -11.46 6.44 8.08
CA LYS A 36 -10.98 6.29 6.70
C LYS A 36 -10.48 4.87 6.41
N SER A 37 -10.78 3.91 7.29
CA SER A 37 -10.34 2.53 7.07
C SER A 37 -11.12 1.89 5.92
N HIS A 38 -10.39 1.31 4.98
CA HIS A 38 -10.94 0.57 3.86
C HIS A 38 -10.19 -0.75 3.69
N VAL A 39 -10.91 -1.83 3.36
CA VAL A 39 -10.31 -3.15 3.15
C VAL A 39 -10.28 -3.44 1.65
N VAL A 40 -9.07 -3.51 1.10
CA VAL A 40 -8.85 -3.89 -0.29
C VAL A 40 -8.62 -5.39 -0.38
N HIS A 41 -9.44 -6.06 -1.18
CA HIS A 41 -9.21 -7.45 -1.57
C HIS A 41 -8.35 -7.51 -2.83
N ILE A 42 -7.32 -8.36 -2.82
CA ILE A 42 -6.34 -8.49 -3.90
C ILE A 42 -6.47 -9.91 -4.48
N PRO A 43 -7.00 -10.07 -5.71
CA PRO A 43 -7.12 -11.38 -6.33
C PRO A 43 -5.76 -12.04 -6.57
N VAL A 44 -5.73 -13.38 -6.61
CA VAL A 44 -4.51 -14.15 -6.89
C VAL A 44 -3.90 -13.75 -8.23
N GLY A 45 -2.59 -13.51 -8.24
CA GLY A 45 -1.86 -13.07 -9.43
C GLY A 45 -1.94 -11.57 -9.70
N PHE A 46 -2.73 -10.81 -8.93
CA PHE A 46 -2.79 -9.35 -9.01
C PHE A 46 -1.93 -8.72 -7.91
N CYS A 47 -1.48 -7.50 -8.18
CA CYS A 47 -0.81 -6.67 -7.18
C CYS A 47 -1.57 -5.37 -6.96
N ILE A 48 -1.49 -4.87 -5.73
CA ILE A 48 -1.84 -3.48 -5.40
C ILE A 48 -0.56 -2.65 -5.37
N ILE A 49 -0.60 -1.47 -5.97
CA ILE A 49 0.45 -0.46 -5.92
C ILE A 49 -0.14 0.78 -5.23
N PHE A 50 0.55 1.27 -4.21
CA PHE A 50 0.07 2.42 -3.42
C PHE A 50 1.25 3.25 -2.92
N ARG A 51 0.95 4.46 -2.46
CA ARG A 51 1.96 5.39 -1.93
C ARG A 51 2.62 4.79 -0.68
N GLY A 52 3.95 4.74 -0.65
CA GLY A 52 4.69 3.94 0.33
C GLY A 52 4.61 4.42 1.79
N ASP A 53 4.20 5.67 2.02
CA ASP A 53 3.92 6.23 3.35
C ASP A 53 2.43 6.15 3.74
N LEU A 54 1.57 5.56 2.91
CA LEU A 54 0.18 5.30 3.25
C LEU A 54 0.11 4.34 4.43
N ILE A 55 -0.58 4.74 5.49
CA ILE A 55 -0.79 3.89 6.66
C ILE A 55 -1.67 2.71 6.24
N HIS A 56 -1.19 1.50 6.55
CA HIS A 56 -1.87 0.24 6.25
C HIS A 56 -1.46 -0.84 7.24
N ASN A 57 -2.27 -1.90 7.34
CA ASN A 57 -1.94 -3.09 8.09
C ASN A 57 -2.49 -4.36 7.43
N GLY A 58 -1.88 -5.50 7.77
CA GLY A 58 -2.42 -6.80 7.40
C GLY A 58 -3.76 -7.06 8.09
N MET A 59 -4.61 -7.86 7.46
CA MET A 59 -5.79 -8.42 8.09
C MET A 59 -5.42 -9.69 8.87
N PRO A 60 -6.20 -10.09 9.89
CA PRO A 60 -6.04 -11.40 10.52
C PRO A 60 -6.27 -12.51 9.49
N TYR A 61 -5.50 -13.59 9.60
CA TYR A 61 -5.64 -14.80 8.78
C TYR A 61 -5.60 -16.02 9.67
N ASP A 62 -6.48 -16.99 9.40
CA ASP A 62 -6.53 -18.27 10.11
C ASP A 62 -5.47 -19.26 9.60
N VAL A 63 -4.82 -18.92 8.48
CA VAL A 63 -3.77 -19.71 7.82
C VAL A 63 -2.56 -18.83 7.52
N VAL A 64 -1.41 -19.48 7.26
CA VAL A 64 -0.21 -18.80 6.79
C VAL A 64 -0.53 -18.11 5.45
N ASN A 65 -0.10 -16.86 5.32
CA ASN A 65 -0.34 -16.05 4.13
C ASN A 65 1.00 -15.58 3.54
N HIS A 66 1.40 -16.17 2.42
CA HIS A 66 2.62 -15.80 1.72
C HIS A 66 2.37 -14.58 0.82
N ARG A 67 3.23 -13.57 0.93
CA ARG A 67 3.14 -12.35 0.10
C ARG A 67 4.50 -11.84 -0.31
N ILE A 68 4.56 -11.26 -1.50
CA ILE A 68 5.71 -10.47 -1.94
C ILE A 68 5.36 -9.01 -1.71
N HIS A 69 6.17 -8.33 -0.90
CA HIS A 69 6.10 -6.89 -0.68
C HIS A 69 7.37 -6.25 -1.24
N CYS A 70 7.21 -5.42 -2.27
CA CYS A 70 8.31 -4.71 -2.92
C CYS A 70 8.16 -3.21 -2.77
N TYR A 71 9.28 -2.50 -2.70
CA TYR A 71 9.33 -1.06 -2.84
C TYR A 71 9.74 -0.71 -4.27
N LEU A 72 8.95 0.15 -4.93
CA LEU A 72 9.21 0.61 -6.29
C LEU A 72 9.64 2.07 -6.25
N SER A 73 10.77 2.37 -6.91
CA SER A 73 11.23 3.74 -7.12
C SER A 73 11.78 3.86 -8.53
N PHE A 74 11.27 4.84 -9.28
CA PHE A 74 11.73 5.11 -10.63
C PHE A 74 11.73 6.62 -10.91
N ARG A 75 12.51 7.02 -11.91
CA ARG A 75 12.62 8.43 -12.30
C ARG A 75 11.26 8.89 -12.84
N GLY A 76 10.68 9.89 -12.20
CA GLY A 76 9.41 10.49 -12.65
C GLY A 76 8.17 10.00 -11.88
N LEU A 77 8.32 9.10 -10.91
CA LEU A 77 7.24 8.76 -9.98
C LEU A 77 6.71 10.03 -9.29
N LYS A 78 5.39 10.22 -9.39
CA LYS A 78 4.61 11.30 -8.79
C LYS A 78 3.34 10.70 -8.22
N TRP A 79 2.83 11.31 -7.15
CA TRP A 79 1.58 10.91 -6.51
C TRP A 79 0.56 12.02 -6.73
N GLU A 80 -0.60 11.64 -7.25
CA GLU A 80 -1.78 12.47 -7.32
C GLU A 80 -2.86 11.79 -6.48
N PRO A 81 -3.73 12.53 -5.78
CA PRO A 81 -4.90 11.96 -5.13
C PRO A 81 -5.81 11.29 -6.16
N ASP A 82 -6.36 10.13 -5.80
CA ASP A 82 -7.51 9.57 -6.52
C ASP A 82 -8.70 10.50 -6.22
N VAL A 83 -9.14 11.22 -7.26
CA VAL A 83 -10.10 12.34 -7.29
C VAL A 83 -11.24 12.26 -6.27
#